data_AF-A0A432U1W2-F1
#
_entry.id   AF-A0A432U1W2-F1
#
_cell.length_a   1.000
_cell.length_b   1.000
_cell.length_c   1.000
_cell.angle_alpha   90.00
_cell.angle_beta   90.00
_cell.angle_gamma   90.00
#
_symmetry.space_group_name_H-M   'P 1'
#
loop_
_entity.id
_entity.type
_entity.pdbx_description
1 polymer ?
#
loop_
_entity_poly.entity_id
_entity_poly.type
_entity_poly.pdbx_seq_one_letter_code
_entity_poly.pdbx_strand_id
1 'polypeptide(L)'
;MFTIENQVSGKVFRTDGDSAILDDALIHGLNFPYGCQKGFCGKCKATIMEGEVGYEGDIPNGITPEEVAEGMALLCQCRAKSDISLVINELDSVADIEVRNLPCKVESIKRLNHDVTQILLKIPGSESLQYLAGQYVDLIHPDFEPRAFSIANAPTNSSLIELHVRQIENGKFTNFVFNELEEKSLLRIEGPKGDFFFREDSKKPVILVAGGTGLGPIKSIIEHAIANKLNRPMYLYWGVRDEV
;
A
#
# COMPACT_ATOMS: atom_id res chain seq x y z
N MET A 1 5.59 -15.03 23.28
CA MET A 1 6.41 -13.87 22.89
C MET A 1 7.68 -14.41 22.27
N PHE A 2 7.88 -14.09 21.00
CA PHE A 2 8.96 -14.58 20.15
C PHE A 2 9.83 -13.42 19.68
N THR A 3 11.08 -13.72 19.38
CA THR A 3 12.06 -12.77 18.85
C THR A 3 12.21 -13.00 17.34
N ILE A 4 12.12 -11.93 16.56
CA ILE A 4 12.27 -11.96 15.11
C ILE A 4 13.51 -11.13 14.74
N GLU A 5 14.46 -11.74 14.04
CA GLU A 5 15.69 -11.10 13.56
C GLU A 5 15.72 -11.08 12.03
N ASN A 6 15.96 -9.90 11.44
CA ASN A 6 16.26 -9.78 10.02
C ASN A 6 17.78 -9.86 9.81
N GLN A 7 18.27 -10.95 9.24
CA GLN A 7 19.69 -11.20 8.98
C GLN A 7 20.32 -10.19 8.01
N VAL A 8 19.52 -9.50 7.18
CA VAL A 8 20.04 -8.50 6.25
C VAL A 8 20.48 -7.22 6.97
N SER A 9 19.66 -6.73 7.90
CA SER A 9 19.89 -5.46 8.60
C SER A 9 20.46 -5.63 10.01
N GLY A 10 20.36 -6.84 10.59
CA GLY A 10 20.65 -7.12 12.00
C GLY A 10 19.60 -6.56 12.96
N LYS A 11 18.48 -6.01 12.48
CA LYS A 11 17.42 -5.47 13.33
C LYS A 11 16.58 -6.60 13.93
N VAL A 12 16.12 -6.36 15.16
CA VAL A 12 15.34 -7.31 15.95
C VAL A 12 14.08 -6.65 16.48
N PHE A 13 12.96 -7.36 16.44
CA PHE A 13 11.71 -6.97 17.09
C PHE A 13 11.06 -8.15 17.80
N ARG A 14 10.04 -7.87 18.62
CA ARG A 14 9.29 -8.90 19.36
C ARG A 14 7.84 -8.93 18.92
N THR A 15 7.28 -10.14 18.92
CA THR A 15 5.87 -10.41 18.63
C THR A 15 5.29 -11.32 19.71
N ASP A 16 4.00 -11.20 20.01
CA ASP A 16 3.29 -12.16 20.86
C ASP A 16 2.94 -13.46 20.10
N GLY A 17 2.94 -13.42 18.76
CA GLY A 17 2.53 -14.50 17.86
C GLY A 17 1.06 -14.43 17.44
N ASP A 18 0.32 -13.41 17.89
CA ASP A 18 -1.10 -13.21 17.59
C ASP A 18 -1.31 -12.29 16.38
N SER A 19 -0.33 -11.46 16.04
CA SER A 19 -0.33 -10.55 14.88
C SER A 19 0.52 -11.09 13.72
N ALA A 20 0.33 -10.55 12.52
CA ALA A 20 1.12 -10.96 11.35
C ALA A 20 2.54 -10.40 11.50
N ILE A 21 3.55 -11.16 11.10
CA ILE A 21 4.96 -10.75 11.27
C ILE A 21 5.23 -9.39 10.59
N LEU A 22 4.58 -9.12 9.45
CA LEU A 22 4.68 -7.82 8.78
C LEU A 22 4.12 -6.67 9.64
N ASP A 23 2.95 -6.85 10.27
CA ASP A 23 2.31 -5.78 11.03
C ASP A 23 3.17 -5.41 12.24
N ASP A 24 3.66 -6.42 12.95
CA ASP A 24 4.57 -6.23 14.08
C ASP A 24 5.89 -5.58 13.65
N ALA A 25 6.45 -5.96 12.50
CA ALA A 25 7.66 -5.34 11.95
C ALA A 25 7.44 -3.84 11.69
N LEU A 26 6.33 -3.47 11.05
CA LEU A 26 6.00 -2.09 10.73
C LEU A 26 5.77 -1.25 12.00
N ILE A 27 5.09 -1.79 13.01
CA ILE A 27 4.90 -1.12 14.32
C ILE A 27 6.24 -0.81 14.99
N HIS A 28 7.22 -1.71 14.85
CA HIS A 28 8.56 -1.54 15.41
C HIS A 28 9.52 -0.77 14.48
N GLY A 29 9.02 -0.19 13.38
CA GLY A 29 9.81 0.65 12.47
C GLY A 29 10.72 -0.13 11.51
N LEU A 30 10.49 -1.43 11.31
CA LEU A 30 11.16 -2.22 10.27
C LEU A 30 10.34 -2.15 8.97
N ASN A 31 10.93 -1.57 7.94
CA ASN A 31 10.27 -1.37 6.66
C ASN A 31 10.49 -2.55 5.70
N PHE A 32 9.85 -3.66 6.02
CA PHE A 32 9.75 -4.79 5.10
C PHE A 32 8.93 -4.42 3.86
N PRO A 33 9.23 -4.97 2.67
CA PRO A 33 8.44 -4.73 1.47
C PRO A 33 7.03 -5.33 1.59
N TYR A 34 6.01 -4.57 1.17
CA TYR A 34 4.62 -5.04 1.14
C TYR A 34 3.78 -4.22 0.15
N GLY A 35 2.65 -4.78 -0.26
CA GLY A 35 1.72 -4.12 -1.19
C GLY A 35 0.26 -4.33 -0.86
N CYS A 36 -0.25 -5.56 -0.97
CA CYS A 36 -1.69 -5.80 -0.80
C CYS A 36 -2.13 -6.09 0.64
N GLN A 37 -1.20 -6.50 1.51
CA GLN A 37 -1.44 -7.03 2.87
C GLN A 37 -2.53 -8.11 2.99
N LYS A 38 -2.90 -8.75 1.87
CA LYS A 38 -3.95 -9.77 1.78
C LYS A 38 -3.44 -11.08 1.18
N GLY A 39 -2.12 -11.27 1.13
CA GLY A 39 -1.52 -12.50 0.63
C GLY A 39 -1.59 -12.72 -0.89
N PHE A 40 -1.82 -11.68 -1.71
CA PHE A 40 -1.94 -11.81 -3.18
C PHE A 40 -0.70 -11.35 -3.96
N CYS A 41 -0.03 -10.28 -3.54
CA CYS A 41 1.00 -9.63 -4.36
C CYS A 41 2.40 -10.24 -4.26
N GLY A 42 2.64 -11.12 -3.29
CA GLY A 42 3.95 -11.76 -3.07
C GLY A 42 5.09 -10.86 -2.58
N LYS A 43 4.87 -9.56 -2.38
CA LYS A 43 5.95 -8.59 -2.06
C LYS A 43 6.58 -8.75 -0.69
N CYS A 44 5.81 -9.17 0.31
CA CYS A 44 6.29 -9.40 1.67
C CYS A 44 6.90 -10.79 1.86
N LYS A 45 7.43 -11.38 0.79
CA LYS A 45 8.04 -12.70 0.83
C LYS A 45 9.41 -12.59 1.49
N ALA A 46 9.63 -13.40 2.51
CA ALA A 46 10.90 -13.56 3.19
C ALA A 46 11.34 -15.02 3.13
N THR A 47 12.65 -15.26 3.24
CA THR A 47 13.18 -16.60 3.48
C THR A 47 13.33 -16.79 4.99
N ILE A 48 12.76 -17.86 5.54
CA ILE A 48 12.89 -18.25 6.94
C ILE A 48 14.14 -19.13 7.04
N MET A 49 15.16 -18.64 7.75
CA MET A 49 16.43 -19.34 7.96
C MET A 49 16.34 -20.29 9.15
N GLU A 50 15.73 -19.83 10.24
CA GLU A 50 15.52 -20.60 11.46
C GLU A 50 14.15 -20.27 12.06
N GLY A 51 13.57 -21.26 12.75
CA GLY A 51 12.27 -21.15 13.40
C GLY A 51 11.09 -21.57 12.54
N GLU A 52 9.88 -21.47 13.11
CA GLU A 52 8.64 -21.93 12.49
C GLU A 52 7.59 -20.82 12.40
N VAL A 53 7.02 -20.65 11.20
CA VAL A 53 5.90 -19.73 10.94
C VAL A 53 4.69 -20.51 10.47
N GLY A 54 3.49 -19.98 10.74
CA GLY A 54 2.23 -20.61 10.32
C GLY A 54 1.21 -19.60 9.83
N TYR A 55 0.29 -20.07 8.98
CA TYR A 55 -0.91 -19.34 8.57
C TYR A 55 -2.11 -19.81 9.41
N GLU A 56 -3.09 -18.94 9.65
CA GLU A 56 -4.34 -19.34 10.36
C GLU A 56 -5.26 -20.23 9.51
N GLY A 57 -5.06 -20.27 8.19
CA GLY A 57 -5.81 -21.08 7.25
C GLY A 57 -4.90 -21.64 6.15
N ASP A 58 -5.41 -21.67 4.92
CA ASP A 58 -4.66 -22.16 3.76
C ASP A 58 -3.46 -21.27 3.41
N ILE A 59 -2.52 -21.83 2.65
CA ILE A 59 -1.39 -21.09 2.09
C ILE A 59 -1.95 -19.96 1.20
N PRO A 60 -1.54 -18.69 1.39
CA PRO A 60 -2.07 -17.59 0.60
C PRO A 60 -1.65 -17.66 -0.88
N ASN A 61 -2.51 -17.19 -1.78
CA ASN A 61 -2.31 -17.30 -3.24
C ASN A 61 -1.04 -16.62 -3.79
N GLY A 62 -0.42 -15.70 -3.05
CA GLY A 62 0.76 -14.95 -3.45
C GLY A 62 2.09 -15.70 -3.23
N ILE A 63 2.04 -16.96 -2.79
CA ILE A 63 3.19 -17.86 -2.64
C ILE A 63 2.82 -19.26 -3.10
N THR A 64 3.76 -19.92 -3.79
CA THR A 64 3.56 -21.28 -4.30
C THR A 64 3.89 -22.33 -3.22
N PRO A 65 3.30 -23.53 -3.27
CA PRO A 65 3.66 -24.63 -2.37
C PRO A 65 5.15 -24.98 -2.41
N GLU A 66 5.78 -24.88 -3.58
CA GLU A 66 7.22 -25.11 -3.76
C GLU A 66 8.06 -24.07 -2.99
N GLU A 67 7.72 -22.79 -3.09
CA GLU A 67 8.41 -21.73 -2.35
C GLU A 67 8.23 -21.89 -0.84
N VAL A 68 7.06 -22.35 -0.37
CA VAL A 68 6.85 -22.67 1.05
C VAL A 68 7.74 -23.84 1.48
N ALA A 69 7.87 -24.88 0.65
CA ALA A 69 8.74 -26.02 0.92
C ALA A 69 10.24 -25.63 0.93
N GLU A 70 10.61 -24.58 0.20
CA GLU A 70 11.96 -23.97 0.22
C GLU A 70 12.18 -23.02 1.42
N GLY A 71 11.22 -22.94 2.35
CA GLY A 71 11.32 -22.12 3.56
C GLY A 71 10.93 -20.66 3.37
N MET A 72 10.23 -20.30 2.29
CA MET A 72 9.72 -18.94 2.12
C MET A 72 8.33 -18.75 2.76
N ALA A 73 8.05 -17.53 3.21
CA ALA A 73 6.76 -17.18 3.79
C ALA A 73 6.31 -15.76 3.42
N LEU A 74 5.00 -15.53 3.37
CA LEU A 74 4.41 -14.20 3.22
C LEU A 74 4.16 -13.58 4.59
N LEU A 75 5.03 -12.63 4.97
CA LEU A 75 4.99 -12.00 6.29
C LEU A 75 3.67 -11.28 6.61
N CYS A 76 2.91 -10.83 5.59
CA CYS A 76 1.60 -10.18 5.78
C CYS A 76 0.48 -11.13 6.20
N GLN A 77 0.68 -12.45 6.16
CA GLN A 77 -0.34 -13.44 6.51
C GLN A 77 0.17 -14.51 7.48
N CYS A 78 1.51 -14.68 7.62
CA CYS A 78 2.06 -15.64 8.56
C CYS A 78 2.28 -15.03 9.95
N ARG A 79 2.19 -15.88 10.96
CA ARG A 79 2.49 -15.59 12.37
C ARG A 79 3.64 -16.45 12.86
N ALA A 80 4.42 -15.93 13.81
CA ALA A 80 5.51 -16.68 14.43
C ALA A 80 4.99 -17.77 15.37
N LYS A 81 5.61 -18.96 15.33
CA LYS A 81 5.38 -20.09 16.26
C LYS A 81 6.59 -20.37 17.16
N SER A 82 7.75 -19.83 16.81
CA SER A 82 8.97 -19.81 17.61
C SER A 82 9.72 -18.49 17.38
N ASP A 83 10.91 -18.35 17.99
CA ASP A 83 11.88 -17.34 17.56
C ASP A 83 12.24 -17.58 16.08
N ILE A 84 12.36 -16.51 15.30
CA ILE A 84 12.56 -16.55 13.84
C ILE A 84 13.83 -15.78 13.45
N SER A 85 14.64 -16.41 12.61
CA SER A 85 15.66 -15.73 11.83
C SER A 85 15.20 -15.71 10.37
N LEU A 86 15.09 -14.53 9.76
CA LEU A 86 14.61 -14.36 8.39
C LEU A 86 15.55 -13.47 7.56
N VAL A 87 15.43 -13.60 6.24
CA VAL A 87 16.13 -12.76 5.26
C VAL A 87 15.09 -12.00 4.45
N ILE A 88 15.10 -10.66 4.57
CA ILE A 88 14.32 -9.77 3.73
C ILE A 88 15.05 -8.42 3.57
N ASN A 89 15.07 -7.89 2.34
CA ASN A 89 15.67 -6.59 2.09
C ASN A 89 14.73 -5.48 2.57
N GLU A 90 15.16 -4.72 3.58
CA GLU A 90 14.44 -3.52 4.03
C GLU A 90 14.50 -2.40 2.99
N LEU A 91 13.51 -1.52 3.01
CA LEU A 91 13.44 -0.39 2.10
C LEU A 91 14.07 0.84 2.76
N ASP A 92 15.30 1.15 2.37
CA ASP A 92 16.13 2.24 2.93
C ASP A 92 15.45 3.63 2.89
N SER A 93 14.54 3.88 1.94
CA SER A 93 13.94 5.20 1.72
C SER A 93 12.52 5.37 2.27
N VAL A 94 11.95 4.35 2.93
CA VAL A 94 10.65 4.43 3.62
C VAL A 94 10.83 4.73 5.11
N ALA A 95 12.09 4.75 5.60
CA ALA A 95 12.50 4.77 7.00
C ALA A 95 11.88 5.87 7.88
N ASP A 96 11.43 6.99 7.31
CA ASP A 96 11.08 8.17 8.10
C ASP A 96 9.60 8.59 8.03
N ILE A 97 8.74 7.89 7.27
CA ILE A 97 7.32 8.27 7.16
C ILE A 97 6.44 7.39 8.04
N GLU A 98 5.90 7.99 9.10
CA GLU A 98 5.02 7.33 10.06
C GLU A 98 3.64 7.00 9.44
N VAL A 99 3.16 5.78 9.67
CA VAL A 99 1.78 5.38 9.36
C VAL A 99 0.85 6.01 10.40
N ARG A 100 -0.07 6.86 9.95
CA ARG A 100 -1.02 7.59 10.80
C ARG A 100 -2.45 7.26 10.44
N ASN A 101 -3.30 7.19 11.45
CA ASN A 101 -4.74 7.05 11.29
C ASN A 101 -5.42 8.41 11.46
N LEU A 102 -5.89 9.00 10.36
CA LEU A 102 -6.34 10.39 10.28
C LEU A 102 -7.83 10.48 9.93
N PRO A 103 -8.59 11.39 10.57
CA PRO A 103 -9.91 11.74 10.06
C PRO A 103 -9.77 12.49 8.73
N CYS A 104 -10.70 12.24 7.82
CA CYS A 104 -10.79 12.99 6.57
C CYS A 104 -12.26 13.27 6.24
N LYS A 105 -12.46 14.29 5.41
CA LYS A 105 -13.76 14.68 4.89
C LYS A 105 -13.75 14.54 3.38
N VAL A 106 -14.83 14.03 2.80
CA VAL A 106 -15.00 14.05 1.34
C VAL A 106 -15.17 15.49 0.89
N GLU A 107 -14.18 16.04 0.20
CA GLU A 107 -14.21 17.40 -0.34
C GLU A 107 -15.00 17.44 -1.65
N SER A 108 -14.76 16.47 -2.54
CA SER A 108 -15.51 16.36 -3.79
C SER A 108 -15.52 14.93 -4.32
N ILE A 109 -16.58 14.59 -5.06
CA ILE A 109 -16.72 13.33 -5.78
C ILE A 109 -16.99 13.64 -7.26
N LYS A 110 -16.17 13.09 -8.16
CA LYS A 110 -16.31 13.28 -9.60
C LYS A 110 -16.31 11.95 -10.33
N ARG A 111 -17.40 11.64 -11.04
CA ARG A 111 -17.42 10.50 -11.97
C ARG A 111 -16.49 10.81 -13.15
N LEU A 112 -15.44 10.01 -13.31
CA LEU A 112 -14.48 10.16 -14.41
C LEU A 112 -14.96 9.44 -15.67
N ASN A 113 -15.63 8.29 -15.51
CA ASN A 113 -16.29 7.55 -16.58
C ASN A 113 -17.43 6.68 -15.99
N HIS A 114 -17.85 5.63 -16.72
CA HIS A 114 -18.94 4.74 -16.32
C HIS A 114 -18.65 3.88 -15.08
N ASP A 115 -17.38 3.53 -14.81
CA ASP A 115 -16.98 2.64 -13.70
C ASP A 115 -15.87 3.20 -12.81
N VAL A 116 -15.44 4.44 -12.98
CA VAL A 116 -14.37 5.09 -12.19
C VAL A 116 -14.83 6.43 -11.65
N THR A 117 -14.62 6.61 -10.35
CA THR A 117 -14.87 7.85 -9.62
C THR A 117 -13.59 8.37 -8.98
N GLN A 118 -13.34 9.67 -9.14
CA GLN A 118 -12.36 10.43 -8.39
C GLN A 118 -12.98 10.88 -7.07
N ILE A 119 -12.26 10.66 -5.98
CA ILE A 119 -12.59 11.19 -4.66
C ILE A 119 -11.45 12.08 -4.21
N LEU A 120 -11.76 13.32 -3.83
CA LEU A 120 -10.83 14.17 -3.08
C LEU A 120 -11.21 14.12 -1.61
N LEU A 121 -10.30 13.62 -0.79
CA LEU A 121 -10.39 13.61 0.66
C LEU A 121 -9.57 14.75 1.22
N LYS A 122 -10.13 15.50 2.17
CA LYS A 122 -9.48 16.59 2.88
C LYS A 122 -9.23 16.20 4.32
N ILE A 123 -7.97 16.25 4.72
CA ILE A 123 -7.54 16.10 6.11
C ILE A 123 -7.83 17.44 6.82
N PRO A 124 -8.67 17.48 7.87
CA PRO A 124 -9.01 18.71 8.57
C PRO A 124 -7.81 19.35 9.27
N GLY A 125 -7.90 20.66 9.50
CA GLY A 125 -6.89 21.42 10.25
C GLY A 125 -5.64 21.74 9.42
N SER A 126 -4.52 21.93 10.12
CA SER A 126 -3.18 22.13 9.52
C SER A 126 -2.42 20.82 9.33
N GLU A 127 -3.09 19.68 9.51
CA GLU A 127 -2.48 18.37 9.32
C GLU A 127 -2.37 18.01 7.84
N SER A 128 -1.37 17.20 7.52
CA SER A 128 -1.20 16.58 6.22
C SER A 128 -0.70 15.16 6.42
N LEU A 129 -0.86 14.35 5.38
CA LEU A 129 -0.24 13.04 5.29
C LEU A 129 1.06 13.19 4.50
N GLN A 130 2.18 12.82 5.10
CA GLN A 130 3.42 12.63 4.35
C GLN A 130 3.38 11.27 3.66
N TYR A 131 3.85 11.19 2.42
CA TYR A 131 3.90 9.95 1.65
C TYR A 131 4.86 10.08 0.46
N LEU A 132 5.25 8.95 -0.12
CA LEU A 132 6.02 8.87 -1.35
C LEU A 132 5.08 8.63 -2.54
N ALA A 133 5.39 9.27 -3.67
CA ALA A 133 4.58 9.18 -4.87
C ALA A 133 4.47 7.71 -5.36
N GLY A 134 3.24 7.18 -5.37
CA GLY A 134 2.93 5.78 -5.68
C GLY A 134 2.34 4.98 -4.51
N GLN A 135 2.50 5.45 -3.27
CA GLN A 135 1.95 4.80 -2.08
C GLN A 135 0.42 4.84 -2.02
N TYR A 136 -0.16 4.11 -1.07
CA TYR A 136 -1.60 4.00 -0.88
C TYR A 136 -2.01 4.32 0.56
N VAL A 137 -3.31 4.47 0.78
CA VAL A 137 -3.94 4.52 2.11
C VAL A 137 -5.05 3.49 2.19
N ASP A 138 -5.33 3.00 3.39
CA ASP A 138 -6.58 2.30 3.65
C ASP A 138 -7.68 3.30 3.94
N LEU A 139 -8.78 3.24 3.20
CA LEU A 139 -10.00 3.99 3.46
C LEU A 139 -10.88 3.19 4.42
N ILE A 140 -11.25 3.81 5.54
CA ILE A 140 -11.94 3.19 6.67
C ILE A 140 -13.34 3.81 6.81
N HIS A 141 -14.34 2.94 6.85
CA HIS A 141 -15.75 3.27 7.08
C HIS A 141 -16.32 2.28 8.12
N PRO A 142 -17.19 2.70 9.06
CA PRO A 142 -17.69 1.81 10.13
C PRO A 142 -18.38 0.54 9.63
N ASP A 143 -19.11 0.63 8.52
CA ASP A 143 -19.90 -0.48 7.99
C ASP A 143 -19.13 -1.42 7.05
N PHE A 144 -17.85 -1.13 6.78
CA PHE A 144 -17.06 -1.88 5.82
C PHE A 144 -15.64 -2.17 6.30
N GLU A 145 -15.15 -3.36 5.97
CA GLU A 145 -13.74 -3.70 6.09
C GLU A 145 -12.83 -2.69 5.36
N PRO A 146 -11.66 -2.29 5.92
CA PRO A 146 -10.74 -1.36 5.29
C PRO A 146 -10.37 -1.76 3.84
N ARG A 147 -10.19 -0.74 2.99
CA ARG A 147 -9.86 -0.93 1.58
C ARG A 147 -8.70 -0.03 1.16
N ALA A 148 -7.66 -0.67 0.62
CA ALA A 148 -6.50 0.00 0.06
C ALA A 148 -6.83 0.74 -1.25
N PHE A 149 -6.49 2.03 -1.31
CA PHE A 149 -6.53 2.83 -2.53
C PHE A 149 -5.24 3.63 -2.68
N SER A 150 -4.59 3.50 -3.84
CA SER A 150 -3.42 4.29 -4.18
C SER A 150 -3.75 5.78 -4.18
N ILE A 151 -2.83 6.58 -3.63
CA ILE A 151 -2.90 8.03 -3.68
C ILE A 151 -2.57 8.44 -5.13
N ALA A 152 -3.46 9.22 -5.74
CA ALA A 152 -3.41 9.57 -7.15
C ALA A 152 -2.80 10.94 -7.42
N ASN A 153 -2.55 11.74 -6.39
CA ASN A 153 -1.85 13.02 -6.48
C ASN A 153 -0.43 12.95 -5.92
N ALA A 154 0.41 13.91 -6.31
CA ALA A 154 1.78 14.02 -5.82
C ALA A 154 1.84 14.50 -4.34
N PRO A 155 2.88 14.10 -3.59
CA PRO A 155 3.11 14.54 -2.21
C PRO A 155 3.59 16.01 -2.17
N THR A 156 2.68 16.96 -2.35
CA THR A 156 2.98 18.40 -2.39
C THR A 156 2.68 19.13 -1.07
N ASN A 157 2.73 18.44 0.07
CA ASN A 157 2.29 18.98 1.38
C ASN A 157 0.85 19.55 1.38
N SER A 158 0.00 19.01 0.52
CA SER A 158 -1.43 19.33 0.49
C SER A 158 -2.17 18.56 1.58
N SER A 159 -3.24 19.14 2.13
CA SER A 159 -4.19 18.40 2.97
C SER A 159 -5.17 17.55 2.15
N LEU A 160 -5.02 17.54 0.82
CA LEU A 160 -5.85 16.76 -0.10
C LEU A 160 -5.17 15.45 -0.51
N ILE A 161 -5.96 14.38 -0.43
CA ILE A 161 -5.65 13.04 -0.94
C ILE A 161 -6.65 12.71 -2.05
N GLU A 162 -6.14 12.44 -3.25
CA GLU A 162 -6.92 12.02 -4.41
C GLU A 162 -6.90 10.51 -4.54
N LEU A 163 -8.07 9.89 -4.70
CA LEU A 163 -8.22 8.46 -4.95
C LEU A 163 -8.99 8.23 -6.24
N HIS A 164 -8.60 7.22 -7.03
CA HIS A 164 -9.36 6.73 -8.18
C HIS A 164 -9.97 5.38 -7.85
N VAL A 165 -11.28 5.36 -7.66
CA VAL A 165 -12.02 4.17 -7.23
C VAL A 165 -12.78 3.59 -8.41
N ARG A 166 -12.48 2.34 -8.75
CA ARG A 166 -13.25 1.57 -9.73
C ARG A 166 -14.44 0.89 -9.06
N GLN A 167 -15.62 1.00 -9.64
CA GLN A 167 -16.78 0.20 -9.25
C GLN A 167 -16.53 -1.26 -9.61
N ILE A 168 -16.67 -2.14 -8.62
CA ILE A 168 -16.54 -3.58 -8.80
C ILE A 168 -17.93 -4.17 -8.69
N GLU A 169 -18.31 -4.98 -9.67
CA GLU A 169 -19.60 -5.68 -9.65
C GLU A 169 -19.72 -6.51 -8.37
N ASN A 170 -20.86 -6.39 -7.68
CA ASN A 170 -21.10 -7.00 -6.35
C ASN A 170 -20.16 -6.54 -5.22
N GLY A 171 -19.29 -5.56 -5.44
CA GLY A 171 -18.41 -4.99 -4.43
C GLY A 171 -19.16 -4.08 -3.46
N LYS A 172 -19.34 -4.51 -2.21
CA LYS A 172 -20.07 -3.73 -1.18
C LYS A 172 -19.52 -2.30 -1.02
N PHE A 173 -18.21 -2.18 -0.80
CA PHE A 173 -17.57 -0.88 -0.54
C PHE A 173 -17.57 0.04 -1.77
N THR A 174 -17.23 -0.48 -2.94
CA THR A 174 -17.14 0.35 -4.15
C THR A 174 -18.53 0.73 -4.68
N ASN A 175 -19.57 -0.09 -4.44
CA ASN A 175 -20.96 0.31 -4.67
C ASN A 175 -21.42 1.42 -3.72
N PHE A 176 -21.06 1.36 -2.44
CA PHE A 176 -21.32 2.45 -1.50
C PHE A 176 -20.65 3.76 -1.97
N VAL A 177 -19.36 3.70 -2.33
CA VAL A 177 -18.63 4.86 -2.88
C VAL A 177 -19.33 5.45 -4.11
N PHE A 178 -19.89 4.60 -4.98
CA PHE A 178 -20.43 5.04 -6.27
C PHE A 178 -21.86 5.59 -6.19
N ASN A 179 -22.65 5.11 -5.22
CA ASN A 179 -24.10 5.34 -5.17
C ASN A 179 -24.57 6.06 -3.90
N GLU A 180 -23.82 5.98 -2.80
CA GLU A 180 -24.28 6.42 -1.47
C GLU A 180 -23.33 7.41 -0.79
N LEU A 181 -22.03 7.39 -1.13
CA LEU A 181 -21.08 8.34 -0.55
C LEU A 181 -21.38 9.76 -1.05
N GLU A 182 -21.53 10.68 -0.10
CA GLU A 182 -21.81 12.09 -0.37
C GLU A 182 -20.61 12.98 -0.05
N GLU A 183 -20.54 14.13 -0.72
CA GLU A 183 -19.65 15.19 -0.29
C GLU A 183 -19.94 15.58 1.17
N LYS A 184 -18.88 15.97 1.89
CA LYS A 184 -18.88 16.28 3.31
C LYS A 184 -19.01 15.09 4.26
N SER A 185 -19.18 13.86 3.77
CA SER A 185 -19.08 12.66 4.60
C SER A 185 -17.74 12.58 5.31
N LEU A 186 -17.76 12.08 6.54
CA LEU A 186 -16.58 11.87 7.36
C LEU A 186 -16.12 10.43 7.24
N LEU A 187 -14.84 10.24 6.96
CA LEU A 187 -14.18 8.95 6.84
C LEU A 187 -12.88 8.98 7.65
N ARG A 188 -12.21 7.83 7.75
CA ARG A 188 -10.82 7.77 8.23
C ARG A 188 -9.92 7.19 7.15
N ILE A 189 -8.67 7.62 7.14
CA ILE A 189 -7.62 7.02 6.34
C ILE A 189 -6.51 6.51 7.25
N GLU A 190 -5.87 5.41 6.86
CA GLU A 190 -4.66 4.92 7.50
C GLU A 190 -3.55 4.75 6.48
N GLY A 191 -2.42 5.42 6.71
CA GLY A 191 -1.28 5.35 5.81
C GLY A 191 -0.20 6.39 6.13
N PRO A 192 0.74 6.61 5.21
CA PRO A 192 0.83 5.92 3.93
C PRO A 192 1.29 4.48 4.08
N LYS A 193 0.96 3.67 3.07
CA LYS A 193 1.32 2.26 3.01
C LYS A 193 1.92 1.91 1.65
N GLY A 194 2.69 0.83 1.63
CA GLY A 194 3.20 0.20 0.42
C GLY A 194 4.60 0.63 -0.01
N ASP A 195 5.23 -0.25 -0.78
CA ASP A 195 6.61 -0.13 -1.28
C ASP A 195 6.72 0.34 -2.75
N PHE A 196 5.58 0.52 -3.41
CA PHE A 196 5.53 1.01 -4.78
C PHE A 196 5.62 2.53 -4.76
N PHE A 197 6.83 3.04 -4.94
CA PHE A 197 7.05 4.47 -5.05
C PHE A 197 8.22 4.79 -5.97
N PHE A 198 8.27 6.05 -6.38
CA PHE A 198 9.29 6.54 -7.30
C PHE A 198 10.70 6.50 -6.69
N ARG A 199 11.64 5.88 -7.40
CA ARG A 199 13.06 5.79 -7.00
C ARG A 199 13.87 6.87 -7.70
N GLU A 200 14.12 7.97 -6.99
CA GLU A 200 14.79 9.18 -7.52
C GLU A 200 16.30 9.04 -7.70
N ASP A 201 16.93 8.14 -6.94
CA ASP A 201 18.37 7.83 -6.99
C ASP A 201 18.83 7.32 -8.37
N SER A 202 17.93 6.64 -9.09
CA SER A 202 18.21 6.15 -10.43
C SER A 202 18.06 7.22 -11.51
N LYS A 203 19.07 7.31 -12.39
CA LYS A 203 19.06 8.21 -13.57
C LYS A 203 18.56 7.56 -14.87
N LYS A 204 18.28 6.25 -14.87
CA LYS A 204 17.87 5.49 -16.07
C LYS A 204 16.46 5.90 -16.54
N PRO A 205 16.10 5.88 -17.83
CA PRO A 205 14.72 6.17 -18.26
C PRO A 205 13.65 5.37 -17.49
N VAL A 206 12.47 5.96 -17.31
CA VAL A 206 11.34 5.33 -16.60
C VAL A 206 10.33 4.84 -17.62
N ILE A 207 9.88 3.60 -17.46
CA ILE A 207 8.73 3.06 -18.20
C ILE A 207 7.64 2.78 -17.18
N LEU A 208 6.49 3.41 -17.36
CA LEU A 208 5.31 3.33 -16.51
C LEU A 208 4.22 2.60 -17.27
N VAL A 209 3.70 1.52 -16.69
CA VAL A 209 2.65 0.70 -17.31
C VAL A 209 1.47 0.59 -16.36
N ALA A 210 0.32 1.11 -16.75
CA ALA A 210 -0.92 1.09 -15.98
C ALA A 210 -2.04 0.36 -16.73
N GLY A 211 -2.93 -0.27 -15.98
CA GLY A 211 -4.22 -0.77 -16.46
C GLY A 211 -5.38 -0.20 -15.64
N GLY A 212 -6.38 0.40 -16.29
CA GLY A 212 -7.55 0.97 -15.59
C GLY A 212 -7.15 1.96 -14.48
N THR A 213 -7.67 1.78 -13.27
CA THR A 213 -7.33 2.60 -12.09
C THR A 213 -5.92 2.39 -11.54
N GLY A 214 -5.16 1.43 -12.08
CA GLY A 214 -3.71 1.36 -11.87
C GLY A 214 -2.96 2.61 -12.35
N LEU A 215 -3.63 3.51 -13.08
CA LEU A 215 -3.12 4.85 -13.37
C LEU A 215 -2.92 5.69 -12.10
N GLY A 216 -3.74 5.53 -11.05
CA GLY A 216 -3.67 6.36 -9.83
C GLY A 216 -2.25 6.55 -9.28
N PRO A 217 -1.55 5.48 -8.84
CA PRO A 217 -0.20 5.62 -8.31
C PRO A 217 0.81 6.11 -9.37
N ILE A 218 0.59 5.80 -10.65
CA ILE A 218 1.43 6.29 -11.75
C ILE A 218 1.24 7.79 -11.98
N LYS A 219 0.01 8.30 -11.88
CA LYS A 219 -0.31 9.73 -11.92
C LYS A 219 0.39 10.46 -10.79
N SER A 220 0.36 9.92 -9.57
CA SER A 220 1.11 10.47 -8.43
C SER A 220 2.61 10.60 -8.75
N ILE A 221 3.21 9.56 -9.32
CA ILE A 221 4.63 9.56 -9.74
C ILE A 221 4.91 10.62 -10.82
N ILE A 222 4.06 10.72 -11.84
CA ILE A 222 4.23 11.69 -12.94
C ILE A 222 4.07 13.12 -12.43
N GLU A 223 3.03 13.40 -11.63
CA GLU A 223 2.83 14.71 -11.03
C GLU A 223 3.99 15.10 -10.10
N HIS A 224 4.53 14.15 -9.35
CA HIS A 224 5.70 14.37 -8.50
C HIS A 224 6.94 14.73 -9.33
N ALA A 225 7.17 14.02 -10.44
CA ALA A 225 8.26 14.31 -11.35
C ALA A 225 8.12 15.70 -12.01
N ILE A 226 6.90 16.09 -12.39
CA ILE A 226 6.59 17.42 -12.93
C ILE A 226 6.82 18.51 -11.88
N ALA A 227 6.28 18.33 -10.67
CA ALA A 227 6.38 19.29 -9.57
C ALA A 227 7.85 19.55 -9.17
N ASN A 228 8.68 18.51 -9.16
CA ASN A 228 10.10 18.57 -8.84
C ASN A 228 10.99 18.86 -10.06
N LYS A 229 10.41 19.11 -11.24
CA LYS A 229 11.13 19.43 -12.48
C LYS A 229 12.22 18.41 -12.83
N LEU A 230 11.90 17.12 -12.68
CA LEU A 230 12.84 16.05 -12.96
C LEU A 230 13.07 15.94 -14.48
N ASN A 231 14.33 16.00 -14.91
CA ASN A 231 14.72 15.90 -16.32
C ASN A 231 14.90 14.45 -16.81
N ARG A 232 14.32 13.47 -16.09
CA ARG A 232 14.44 12.06 -16.39
C ARG A 232 13.42 11.68 -17.47
N PRO A 233 13.80 11.00 -18.58
CA PRO A 233 12.81 10.56 -19.57
C PRO A 233 11.81 9.57 -18.97
N MET A 234 10.51 9.80 -19.18
CA MET A 234 9.42 8.96 -18.66
C MET A 234 8.45 8.64 -19.79
N TYR A 235 8.11 7.36 -19.94
CA TYR A 235 7.17 6.86 -20.94
C TYR A 235 5.99 6.22 -20.22
N LEU A 236 4.77 6.65 -20.54
CA LEU A 236 3.53 6.09 -20.01
C LEU A 236 2.84 5.20 -21.05
N TYR A 237 2.53 3.98 -20.67
CA TYR A 237 1.64 3.07 -21.38
C TYR A 237 0.42 2.83 -20.49
N TRP A 238 -0.76 3.25 -20.93
CA TRP A 238 -2.00 3.10 -20.17
C TRP A 238 -3.01 2.29 -20.98
N GLY A 239 -3.26 1.07 -20.52
CA GLY A 239 -4.25 0.16 -21.11
C GLY A 239 -5.62 0.32 -20.47
N VAL A 240 -6.65 0.49 -21.29
CA VAL A 240 -8.06 0.47 -20.90
C VAL A 240 -8.85 -0.45 -21.82
N ARG A 241 -10.04 -0.88 -21.41
CA ARG A 241 -10.88 -1.77 -22.22
C ARG A 241 -11.53 -1.04 -23.40
N ASP A 242 -11.97 0.19 -23.15
CA ASP A 242 -12.74 1.00 -24.10
C ASP A 242 -12.26 2.46 -24.00
N GLU A 243 -12.31 3.18 -25.12
CA GLU A 243 -12.12 4.64 -25.15
C GLU A 243 -13.33 5.30 -24.46
N VAL A 244 -13.07 6.34 -23.66
CA VAL A 244 -14.10 7.06 -22.87
C VAL A 244 -14.79 8.11 -23.73
#